data_AF-A0A2G4FNJ7-F1
#
_entry.id   AF-A0A2G4FNJ7-F1
#
_cell.length_a   1.000
_cell.length_b   1.000
_cell.length_c   1.000
_cell.angle_alpha   90.00
_cell.angle_beta   90.00
_cell.angle_gamma   90.00
#
_symmetry.space_group_name_H-M   'P 1'
#
loop_
_entity.id
_entity.type
_entity.pdbx_description
1 polymer ?
#
loop_
_entity_poly.entity_id
_entity_poly.type
_entity_poly.pdbx_seq_one_letter_code
_entity_poly.pdbx_strand_id
1 'polypeptide(L)'
;MRIASLFLVLSLSAFSFAEEKDWKQTLKVELPRMGHRNWIVIADSAYPLQSGAGIETITTRANHLEVVKTVFEMLKKSNHIRPVIHLDSELPFVPETDAKGIDAFRQELKTLLKDKKVESLPHEDIITKLDKAGKTFKVLIIKTPLAIPYTSLFLELDCGYWGPESEMKLREAIKTKGK
;
A
#
# COMPACT_ATOMS: atom_id res chain seq x y z
N MET A 1 -24.57 62.86 -24.02
CA MET A 1 -24.73 61.39 -24.01
C MET A 1 -23.41 60.77 -23.59
N ARG A 2 -23.34 60.19 -22.38
CA ARG A 2 -22.16 59.44 -21.90
C ARG A 2 -22.40 57.96 -22.18
N ILE A 3 -21.56 57.34 -23.01
CA ILE A 3 -21.57 55.89 -23.22
C ILE A 3 -20.58 55.30 -22.23
N ALA A 4 -21.08 54.68 -21.17
CA ALA A 4 -20.29 53.84 -20.28
C ALA A 4 -20.45 52.40 -20.76
N SER A 5 -19.43 51.86 -21.42
CA SER A 5 -19.39 50.43 -21.77
C SER A 5 -18.53 49.70 -20.77
N LEU A 6 -19.22 48.86 -20.01
CA LEU A 6 -18.77 47.99 -18.94
C LEU A 6 -17.79 46.93 -19.48
N PHE A 7 -16.53 46.94 -19.03
CA PHE A 7 -15.59 45.85 -19.28
C PHE A 7 -15.87 44.71 -18.29
N LEU A 8 -16.46 43.62 -18.78
CA LEU A 8 -16.61 42.38 -18.03
C LEU A 8 -15.29 41.61 -18.08
N VAL A 9 -14.50 41.67 -17.00
CA VAL A 9 -13.30 40.84 -16.85
C VAL A 9 -13.74 39.46 -16.38
N LEU A 10 -13.79 38.48 -17.29
CA LEU A 10 -13.89 37.07 -16.93
C LEU A 10 -12.54 36.63 -16.35
N SER A 11 -12.43 36.55 -15.02
CA SER A 11 -11.28 35.92 -14.38
C SER A 11 -11.38 34.40 -14.58
N LEU A 12 -10.61 33.86 -15.53
CA LEU A 12 -10.38 32.43 -15.66
C LEU A 12 -9.49 32.00 -14.49
N SER A 13 -10.11 31.58 -13.38
CA SER A 13 -9.38 30.94 -12.29
C SER A 13 -8.89 29.57 -12.77
N ALA A 14 -7.63 29.52 -13.22
CA ALA A 14 -6.92 28.27 -13.42
C ALA A 14 -6.77 27.59 -12.06
N PHE A 15 -7.65 26.62 -11.78
CA PHE A 15 -7.42 25.70 -10.69
C PHE A 15 -6.15 24.90 -11.04
N SER A 16 -5.02 25.25 -10.43
CA SER A 16 -3.85 24.38 -10.39
C SER A 16 -4.24 23.12 -9.64
N PHE A 17 -4.65 22.09 -10.37
CA PHE A 17 -4.64 20.75 -9.83
C PHE A 17 -3.18 20.41 -9.53
N ALA A 18 -2.87 20.20 -8.26
CA ALA A 18 -1.58 19.64 -7.86
C ALA A 18 -1.35 18.37 -8.70
N GLU A 19 -0.20 18.32 -9.38
CA GLU A 19 0.20 17.20 -10.20
C GLU A 19 0.23 15.94 -9.32
N GLU A 20 -0.72 15.03 -9.54
CA GLU A 20 -0.70 13.72 -8.90
C GLU A 20 0.59 13.04 -9.34
N LYS A 21 1.54 12.87 -8.41
CA LYS A 21 2.78 12.14 -8.70
C LYS A 21 2.35 10.80 -9.28
N ASP A 22 2.80 10.48 -10.51
CA ASP A 22 2.46 9.22 -11.14
C ASP A 22 2.93 8.08 -10.23
N TRP A 23 1.97 7.47 -9.54
CA TRP A 23 2.23 6.47 -8.53
C TRP A 23 2.75 5.18 -9.16
N LYS A 24 2.35 4.88 -10.41
CA LYS A 24 2.86 3.72 -11.17
C LYS A 24 4.33 3.95 -11.50
N GLN A 25 4.68 5.15 -11.93
CA GLN A 25 6.08 5.53 -12.18
C GLN A 25 6.92 5.55 -10.90
N THR A 26 6.38 6.07 -9.79
CA THR A 26 7.03 6.04 -8.48
C THR A 26 7.33 4.61 -8.06
N LEU A 27 6.33 3.73 -8.12
CA LEU A 27 6.48 2.33 -7.78
C LEU A 27 7.49 1.63 -8.70
N LYS A 28 7.49 1.94 -10.00
CA LYS A 28 8.45 1.40 -10.98
C LYS A 28 9.91 1.76 -10.63
N VAL A 29 10.14 2.96 -10.11
CA VAL A 29 11.47 3.44 -9.70
C VAL A 29 11.88 2.86 -8.35
N GLU A 30 10.96 2.75 -7.40
CA GLU A 30 11.26 2.30 -6.03
C GLU A 30 11.41 0.77 -5.94
N LEU A 31 10.62 -0.03 -6.65
CA LEU A 31 10.63 -1.50 -6.53
C LEU A 31 12.02 -2.14 -6.70
N PRO A 32 12.85 -1.77 -7.68
CA PRO A 32 14.21 -2.32 -7.79
C PRO A 32 15.14 -1.95 -6.64
N ARG A 33 14.84 -0.88 -5.89
CA ARG A 33 15.63 -0.40 -4.75
C ARG A 33 15.18 -1.03 -3.43
N MET A 34 13.92 -1.47 -3.37
CA MET A 34 13.32 -2.10 -2.21
C MET A 34 13.67 -3.60 -2.16
N GLY A 35 14.04 -4.07 -0.98
CA GLY A 35 14.38 -5.46 -0.68
C GLY A 35 13.69 -5.96 0.57
N HIS A 36 14.25 -6.99 1.19
CA HIS A 36 13.75 -7.55 2.45
C HIS A 36 13.63 -6.46 3.55
N ARG A 37 12.49 -6.45 4.26
CA ARG A 37 12.07 -5.52 5.35
C ARG A 37 11.54 -4.16 4.89
N ASN A 38 11.53 -3.87 3.60
CA ASN A 38 10.81 -2.72 3.07
C ASN A 38 9.30 -3.01 3.03
N TRP A 39 8.48 -1.96 3.02
CA TRP A 39 7.02 -2.12 3.03
C TRP A 39 6.37 -1.33 1.90
N ILE A 40 5.30 -1.88 1.35
CA ILE A 40 4.34 -1.16 0.51
C ILE A 40 2.98 -1.23 1.20
N VAL A 41 2.33 -0.09 1.39
CA VAL A 41 0.99 0.00 1.97
C VAL A 41 0.07 0.57 0.91
N ILE A 42 -1.01 -0.13 0.59
CA ILE A 42 -2.11 0.41 -0.22
C ILE A 42 -3.19 0.84 0.75
N ALA A 43 -3.26 2.14 1.01
CA ALA A 43 -4.02 2.69 2.11
C ALA A 43 -5.40 3.18 1.68
N ASP A 44 -6.39 2.99 2.54
CA ASP A 44 -7.64 3.74 2.49
C ASP A 44 -7.42 5.23 2.80
N SER A 45 -8.47 6.03 2.61
CA SER A 45 -8.42 7.48 2.73
C SER A 45 -8.30 8.00 4.17
N ALA A 46 -8.61 7.18 5.19
CA ALA A 46 -8.52 7.57 6.58
C ALA A 46 -7.15 7.24 7.20
N TYR A 47 -6.37 6.36 6.57
CA TYR A 47 -5.03 5.98 7.02
C TYR A 47 -4.16 7.20 7.41
N PRO A 48 -3.53 7.20 8.60
CA PRO A 48 -2.82 8.37 9.10
C PRO A 48 -1.58 8.71 8.27
N LEU A 49 -1.23 10.00 8.23
CA LEU A 49 0.03 10.44 7.65
C LEU A 49 1.17 10.14 8.64
N GLN A 50 1.81 8.98 8.51
CA GLN A 50 2.96 8.62 9.34
C GLN A 50 4.21 9.44 8.94
N SER A 51 4.90 10.03 9.92
CA SER A 51 6.00 10.98 9.71
C SER A 51 7.41 10.39 9.94
N GLY A 52 7.56 9.07 9.87
CA GLY A 52 8.85 8.40 10.02
C GLY A 52 9.82 8.73 8.86
N ALA A 53 11.12 8.80 9.12
CA ALA A 53 12.12 9.21 8.12
C ALA A 53 12.19 8.29 6.88
N GLY A 54 11.88 7.00 7.06
CA GLY A 54 11.80 6.03 5.97
C GLY A 54 10.43 5.99 5.27
N ILE A 55 9.45 6.77 5.72
CA ILE A 55 8.08 6.73 5.23
C ILE A 55 7.90 7.78 4.12
N GLU A 56 7.49 7.32 2.95
CA GLU A 56 6.99 8.18 1.88
C GLU A 56 5.52 7.88 1.65
N THR A 57 4.68 8.91 1.73
CA THR A 57 3.26 8.82 1.37
C THR A 57 3.03 9.53 0.05
N ILE A 58 2.46 8.82 -0.90
CA ILE A 58 1.93 9.36 -2.16
C ILE A 58 0.43 9.14 -2.20
N THR A 59 -0.30 10.02 -2.89
CA THR A 59 -1.74 9.89 -3.08
C THR A 59 -2.06 9.53 -4.52
N THR A 60 -3.15 8.80 -4.72
CA THR A 60 -3.72 8.59 -6.04
C THR A 60 -5.23 8.71 -6.04
N ARG A 61 -5.81 9.11 -7.17
CA ARG A 61 -7.26 9.07 -7.41
C ARG A 61 -7.75 7.72 -7.96
N ALA A 62 -6.84 6.79 -8.25
CA ALA A 62 -7.18 5.47 -8.78
C ALA A 62 -8.04 4.67 -7.79
N ASN A 63 -8.83 3.74 -8.32
CA ASN A 63 -9.63 2.83 -7.50
C ASN A 63 -8.72 1.93 -6.65
N HIS A 64 -9.08 1.71 -5.38
CA HIS A 64 -8.24 0.96 -4.45
C HIS A 64 -7.88 -0.44 -4.95
N LEU A 65 -8.84 -1.21 -5.45
CA LEU A 65 -8.58 -2.57 -5.95
C LEU A 65 -7.79 -2.57 -7.27
N GLU A 66 -7.89 -1.50 -8.09
CA GLU A 66 -6.98 -1.30 -9.24
C GLU A 66 -5.53 -1.12 -8.78
N VAL A 67 -5.32 -0.30 -7.74
CA VAL A 67 -3.98 -0.09 -7.15
C VAL A 67 -3.44 -1.41 -6.60
N VAL A 68 -4.24 -2.14 -5.81
CA VAL A 68 -3.87 -3.47 -5.29
C VAL A 68 -3.45 -4.40 -6.44
N LYS A 69 -4.28 -4.53 -7.48
CA LYS A 69 -3.99 -5.38 -8.64
C LYS A 69 -2.67 -4.99 -9.32
N THR A 70 -2.48 -3.70 -9.59
CA THR A 70 -1.28 -3.19 -10.25
C THR A 70 -0.02 -3.44 -9.43
N VAL A 71 -0.07 -3.21 -8.11
CA VAL A 71 1.05 -3.47 -7.20
C VAL A 71 1.44 -4.95 -7.26
N PHE A 72 0.47 -5.88 -7.18
CA PHE A 72 0.76 -7.31 -7.31
C PHE A 72 1.33 -7.69 -8.68
N GLU A 73 0.84 -7.10 -9.77
CA GLU A 73 1.39 -7.34 -11.11
C GLU A 73 2.85 -6.88 -11.23
N MET A 74 3.22 -5.77 -10.59
CA MET A 74 4.60 -5.27 -10.58
C MET A 74 5.51 -6.08 -9.65
N LEU A 75 5.00 -6.49 -8.48
CA LEU A 75 5.72 -7.41 -7.58
C LEU A 75 5.97 -8.76 -8.24
N LYS A 76 5.01 -9.31 -8.98
CA LYS A 76 5.17 -10.57 -9.74
C LYS A 76 6.29 -10.51 -10.78
N LYS A 77 6.60 -9.31 -11.30
CA LYS A 77 7.71 -9.09 -12.25
C LYS A 77 9.07 -8.89 -11.56
N SER A 78 9.09 -8.79 -10.23
CA SER A 78 10.30 -8.58 -9.44
C SER A 78 10.82 -9.92 -8.92
N ASN A 79 12.06 -10.29 -9.28
CA ASN A 79 12.62 -11.59 -8.89
C ASN A 79 13.26 -11.57 -7.49
N HIS A 80 13.65 -10.39 -7.00
CA HIS A 80 14.41 -10.25 -5.75
C HIS A 80 13.53 -10.11 -4.50
N ILE A 81 12.22 -9.89 -4.67
CA ILE A 81 11.27 -9.69 -3.58
C ILE A 81 9.96 -10.45 -3.79
N ARG A 82 9.32 -10.82 -2.69
CA ARG A 82 7.94 -11.30 -2.63
C ARG A 82 7.18 -10.57 -1.50
N PRO A 83 5.87 -10.37 -1.62
CA PRO A 83 5.09 -9.81 -0.52
C PRO A 83 4.72 -10.88 0.51
N VAL A 84 4.91 -10.56 1.79
CA VAL A 84 4.16 -11.11 2.91
C VAL A 84 2.96 -10.17 3.13
N ILE A 85 1.76 -10.74 3.04
CA ILE A 85 0.52 -9.96 2.94
C ILE A 85 -0.13 -9.91 4.32
N HIS A 86 -0.38 -8.71 4.83
CA HIS A 86 -1.14 -8.49 6.04
C HIS A 86 -2.44 -7.74 5.76
N LEU A 87 -3.51 -8.20 6.41
CA LEU A 87 -4.80 -7.52 6.49
C LEU A 87 -5.12 -7.22 7.95
N ASP A 88 -5.88 -6.14 8.17
CA ASP A 88 -6.49 -5.86 9.46
C ASP A 88 -7.45 -7.00 9.84
N SER A 89 -7.28 -7.52 11.06
CA SER A 89 -8.12 -8.57 11.62
C SER A 89 -9.56 -8.15 11.90
N GLU A 90 -9.80 -6.85 11.90
CA GLU A 90 -11.05 -6.17 12.15
C GLU A 90 -11.95 -6.18 10.89
N LEU A 91 -11.36 -6.23 9.69
CA LEU A 91 -12.07 -6.18 8.40
C LEU A 91 -13.24 -7.19 8.29
N PRO A 92 -13.13 -8.46 8.73
CA PRO A 92 -14.23 -9.41 8.66
C PRO A 92 -15.42 -9.08 9.58
N PHE A 93 -15.23 -8.22 10.58
CA PHE A 93 -16.21 -7.93 11.62
C PHE A 93 -16.99 -6.65 11.41
N VAL A 94 -16.56 -5.79 10.48
CA VAL A 94 -17.29 -4.57 10.14
C VAL A 94 -18.55 -4.93 9.35
N PRO A 95 -19.75 -4.56 9.84
CA PRO A 95 -21.00 -4.85 9.15
C PRO A 95 -21.27 -3.83 8.02
N GLU A 96 -21.94 -4.28 6.97
CA GLU A 96 -22.38 -3.45 5.83
C GLU A 96 -23.26 -2.26 6.25
N THR A 97 -24.00 -2.39 7.37
CA THR A 97 -24.81 -1.30 7.95
C THR A 97 -23.97 -0.12 8.43
N ASP A 98 -22.74 -0.38 8.87
CA ASP A 98 -21.84 0.62 9.44
C ASP A 98 -20.84 1.13 8.39
N ALA A 99 -20.58 0.33 7.36
CA ALA A 99 -19.71 0.67 6.24
C ALA A 99 -20.25 0.14 4.91
N LYS A 100 -21.03 0.97 4.21
CA LYS A 100 -21.64 0.62 2.91
C LYS A 100 -20.57 0.27 1.87
N GLY A 101 -20.74 -0.88 1.20
CA GLY A 101 -19.87 -1.41 0.16
C GLY A 101 -18.79 -2.36 0.68
N ILE A 102 -18.69 -2.60 1.99
CA ILE A 102 -17.66 -3.45 2.57
C ILE A 102 -17.84 -4.93 2.20
N ASP A 103 -19.07 -5.41 2.05
CA ASP A 103 -19.34 -6.79 1.64
C ASP A 103 -18.80 -7.06 0.24
N ALA A 104 -19.10 -6.16 -0.70
CA ALA A 104 -18.60 -6.22 -2.07
C ALA A 104 -17.06 -6.16 -2.09
N PHE A 105 -16.48 -5.19 -1.35
CA PHE A 105 -15.04 -5.07 -1.23
C PHE A 105 -14.37 -6.36 -0.73
N ARG A 106 -14.90 -6.98 0.34
CA ARG A 106 -14.37 -8.23 0.90
C ARG A 106 -14.41 -9.37 -0.10
N GLN A 107 -15.48 -9.50 -0.89
CA GLN A 107 -15.59 -10.54 -1.92
C GLN A 107 -14.60 -10.33 -3.08
N GLU A 108 -14.45 -9.10 -3.53
CA GLU A 108 -13.50 -8.76 -4.59
C GLU A 108 -12.05 -8.95 -4.12
N LEU A 109 -11.72 -8.48 -2.91
CA LEU A 109 -10.40 -8.67 -2.31
C LEU A 109 -10.08 -10.15 -2.12
N LYS A 110 -11.03 -10.96 -1.64
CA LYS A 110 -10.86 -12.41 -1.51
C LYS A 110 -10.55 -13.08 -2.85
N THR A 111 -11.19 -12.62 -3.92
CA THR A 111 -10.94 -13.12 -5.28
C THR A 111 -9.54 -12.74 -5.77
N LEU A 112 -9.12 -11.50 -5.51
CA LEU A 112 -7.80 -10.99 -5.89
C LEU A 112 -6.67 -11.71 -5.13
N LEU A 113 -6.89 -12.00 -3.85
CA LEU A 113 -5.93 -12.67 -2.98
C LEU A 113 -6.02 -14.21 -3.02
N LYS A 114 -6.81 -14.77 -3.95
CA LYS A 114 -6.92 -16.21 -4.12
C LYS A 114 -5.54 -16.84 -4.31
N ASP A 115 -5.32 -17.97 -3.63
CA ASP A 115 -4.07 -18.76 -3.65
C ASP A 115 -2.86 -18.04 -3.03
N LYS A 116 -3.05 -16.88 -2.38
CA LYS A 116 -2.00 -16.21 -1.61
C LYS A 116 -2.13 -16.53 -0.13
N LYS A 117 -0.99 -16.70 0.55
CA LYS A 117 -0.98 -16.71 2.02
C LYS A 117 -1.20 -15.29 2.52
N VAL A 118 -2.25 -15.11 3.31
CA VAL A 118 -2.60 -13.83 3.94
C VAL A 118 -2.55 -14.01 5.45
N GLU A 119 -1.91 -13.06 6.13
CA GLU A 119 -1.83 -13.02 7.59
C GLU A 119 -2.77 -11.94 8.09
N SER A 120 -3.63 -12.31 9.03
CA SER A 120 -4.57 -11.39 9.67
C SER A 120 -3.97 -10.94 10.99
N LEU A 121 -3.82 -9.63 11.20
CA LEU A 121 -3.22 -9.06 12.41
C LEU A 121 -4.08 -7.89 12.90
N PRO A 122 -4.14 -7.62 14.22
CA PRO A 122 -4.74 -6.41 14.74
C PRO A 122 -4.14 -5.15 14.10
N HIS A 123 -4.97 -4.15 13.83
CA HIS A 123 -4.54 -2.92 13.16
C HIS A 123 -3.31 -2.29 13.85
N GLU A 124 -3.37 -2.15 15.17
CA GLU A 124 -2.30 -1.55 15.98
C GLU A 124 -0.98 -2.35 15.92
N ASP A 125 -1.04 -3.67 15.74
CA ASP A 125 0.15 -4.49 15.60
C ASP A 125 0.84 -4.23 14.24
N ILE A 126 0.05 -4.02 13.18
CA ILE A 126 0.56 -3.65 11.86
C ILE A 126 1.19 -2.25 11.92
N ILE A 127 0.50 -1.27 12.52
CA ILE A 127 1.05 0.08 12.70
C ILE A 127 2.35 0.05 13.49
N THR A 128 2.41 -0.73 14.57
CA THR A 128 3.64 -0.91 15.36
C THR A 128 4.79 -1.50 14.54
N LYS A 129 4.50 -2.45 13.64
CA LYS A 129 5.50 -3.00 12.71
C LYS A 129 6.00 -1.94 11.73
N LEU A 130 5.09 -1.15 11.15
CA LEU A 130 5.41 -0.07 10.21
C LEU A 130 6.23 1.03 10.88
N ASP A 131 5.90 1.44 12.10
CA ASP A 131 6.66 2.44 12.86
C ASP A 131 8.08 1.98 13.14
N LYS A 132 8.27 0.68 13.42
CA LYS A 132 9.61 0.10 13.58
C LYS A 132 10.35 0.06 12.24
N ALA A 133 9.69 -0.37 11.17
CA ALA A 133 10.30 -0.45 9.84
C ALA A 133 10.70 0.94 9.32
N GLY A 134 9.81 1.93 9.43
CA GLY A 134 9.99 3.30 8.95
C GLY A 134 11.09 4.09 9.66
N LYS A 135 11.70 3.55 10.72
CA LYS A 135 12.92 4.12 11.33
C LYS A 135 14.18 3.83 10.51
N THR A 136 14.23 2.70 9.81
CA THR A 136 15.47 2.20 9.17
C THR A 136 15.29 1.77 7.73
N PHE A 137 14.05 1.50 7.30
CA PHE A 137 13.72 0.98 5.98
C PHE A 137 12.67 1.86 5.30
N LYS A 138 12.65 1.80 3.98
CA LYS A 138 11.62 2.42 3.16
C LYS A 138 10.26 1.78 3.42
N VAL A 139 9.27 2.61 3.70
CA VAL A 139 7.84 2.30 3.67
C VAL A 139 7.22 3.22 2.62
N LEU A 140 6.66 2.64 1.55
CA LEU A 140 5.93 3.39 0.53
C LEU A 140 4.44 3.23 0.76
N ILE A 141 3.75 4.31 1.12
CA ILE A 141 2.31 4.35 1.33
C ILE A 141 1.66 4.96 0.09
N ILE A 142 0.79 4.21 -0.57
CA ILE A 142 0.00 4.63 -1.72
C ILE A 142 -1.44 4.80 -1.23
N LYS A 143 -1.83 6.04 -0.95
CA LYS A 143 -3.12 6.38 -0.38
C LYS A 143 -4.17 6.61 -1.46
N THR A 144 -5.30 5.93 -1.32
CA THR A 144 -6.40 5.89 -2.29
C THR A 144 -7.62 6.66 -1.76
N PRO A 145 -8.64 6.96 -2.59
CA PRO A 145 -9.84 7.65 -2.13
C PRO A 145 -10.86 6.73 -1.44
N LEU A 146 -10.57 5.44 -1.25
CA LEU A 146 -11.51 4.50 -0.61
C LEU A 146 -11.79 4.91 0.83
N ALA A 147 -13.05 5.15 1.17
CA ALA A 147 -13.48 5.57 2.50
C ALA A 147 -14.26 4.45 3.20
N ILE A 148 -13.63 3.29 3.36
CA ILE A 148 -14.17 2.12 4.07
C ILE A 148 -13.12 1.68 5.10
N PRO A 149 -13.48 1.48 6.39
CA PRO A 149 -12.52 1.20 7.44
C PRO A 149 -11.85 -0.17 7.27
N TYR A 150 -10.60 -0.29 7.74
CA TYR A 150 -9.82 -1.53 7.74
C TYR A 150 -9.63 -2.17 6.35
N THR A 151 -9.70 -1.36 5.29
CA THR A 151 -9.54 -1.83 3.90
C THR A 151 -8.12 -1.65 3.38
N SER A 152 -7.22 -1.10 4.19
CA SER A 152 -5.81 -0.97 3.86
C SER A 152 -5.13 -2.35 3.72
N LEU A 153 -4.27 -2.49 2.71
CA LEU A 153 -3.48 -3.70 2.45
C LEU A 153 -2.01 -3.42 2.73
N PHE A 154 -1.37 -4.27 3.53
CA PHE A 154 -0.01 -4.08 3.97
C PHE A 154 0.90 -5.19 3.44
N LEU A 155 1.97 -4.80 2.75
CA LEU A 155 2.88 -5.72 2.09
C LEU A 155 4.29 -5.55 2.67
N GLU A 156 4.67 -6.44 3.59
CA GLU A 156 6.06 -6.57 3.99
C GLU A 156 6.83 -7.30 2.88
N LEU A 157 7.94 -6.74 2.43
CA LEU A 157 8.74 -7.35 1.38
C LEU A 157 9.76 -8.32 1.98
N ASP A 158 9.78 -9.53 1.47
CA ASP A 158 10.72 -10.60 1.83
C ASP A 158 11.52 -11.04 0.59
N CYS A 159 12.62 -11.77 0.79
CA CYS A 159 13.50 -12.20 -0.29
C CYS A 159 12.76 -13.07 -1.31
N GLY A 160 12.73 -12.69 -2.59
CA GLY A 160 11.97 -13.39 -3.63
C GLY A 160 12.50 -14.80 -3.94
N TYR A 161 13.81 -14.99 -3.91
CA TYR A 161 14.48 -16.23 -4.32
C TYR A 161 14.96 -17.10 -3.14
N TRP A 162 14.75 -16.68 -1.90
CA TRP A 162 15.13 -17.44 -0.71
C TRP A 162 13.95 -17.54 0.26
N GLY A 163 13.41 -18.76 0.39
CA GLY A 163 12.20 -19.06 1.18
C GLY A 163 12.49 -19.40 2.64
N PRO A 164 11.47 -19.38 3.52
CA PRO A 164 11.60 -19.82 4.90
C PRO A 164 12.06 -21.28 5.02
N GLU A 165 11.64 -22.15 4.10
CA GLU A 165 12.09 -23.55 4.06
C GLU A 165 13.59 -23.66 3.73
N SER A 166 14.06 -22.91 2.72
CA SER A 166 15.48 -22.85 2.36
C SER A 166 16.32 -22.30 3.52
N GLU A 167 15.83 -21.25 4.18
CA GLU A 167 16.46 -20.67 5.35
C GLU A 167 16.54 -21.67 6.51
N MET A 168 15.45 -22.38 6.80
CA MET A 168 15.41 -23.40 7.85
C MET A 168 16.46 -24.49 7.60
N LYS A 169 16.52 -25.05 6.38
CA LYS A 169 17.52 -26.06 5.99
C LYS A 169 18.95 -25.54 6.14
N LEU A 170 19.19 -24.28 5.77
CA LEU A 170 20.50 -23.63 5.97
C LEU A 170 20.86 -23.54 7.46
N ARG A 171 19.93 -23.10 8.32
CA ARG A 171 20.18 -22.98 9.76
C ARG A 171 20.46 -24.33 10.41
N GLU A 172 19.78 -25.40 9.99
CA GLU A 172 20.08 -26.76 10.41
C GLU A 172 21.48 -27.20 9.97
N ALA A 173 21.84 -26.96 8.70
CA ALA A 173 23.17 -27.29 8.17
C ALA A 173 24.30 -26.53 8.89
N ILE A 174 24.09 -25.27 9.30
CA ILE A 174 25.05 -24.49 10.08
C ILE A 174 25.27 -25.14 11.45
N LYS A 175 24.20 -25.57 12.13
CA LYS A 175 24.29 -26.21 13.45
C LYS A 175 25.02 -27.56 13.40
N THR A 176 24.86 -28.31 12.32
CA THR A 176 25.50 -29.63 12.15
C THR A 176 26.97 -29.53 11.72
N LYS A 177 27.33 -28.56 10.87
CA LYS A 177 28.72 -28.33 10.40
C LYS A 177 29.57 -27.45 11.31
N GLY A 178 28.94 -26.73 12.26
CA GLY A 178 29.63 -25.91 13.26
C GLY A 178 30.03 -26.66 14.53
N LYS A 179 29.83 -27.99 14.58
CA LYS A 179 30.41 -28.91 15.56
C LYS A 179 31.56 -29.66 14.91
#